data_AF-A0A661IW56-F1
#
_entry.id   AF-A0A661IW56-F1
#
_cell.length_a   1.000
_cell.length_b   1.000
_cell.length_c   1.000
_cell.angle_alpha   90.00
_cell.angle_beta   90.00
_cell.angle_gamma   90.00
#
_symmetry.space_group_name_H-M   'P 1'
#
loop_
_entity.id
_entity.type
_entity.pdbx_description
1 polymer ?
#
loop_
_entity_poly.entity_id
_entity_poly.type
_entity_poly.pdbx_seq_one_letter_code
_entity_poly.pdbx_strand_id
1 'polypeptide(L)' 'MGDFYQNEVVSTLHDFGTMELERLEGELSWYVKERPMALVLPSLFSELQGEALKRIVEELKGAKYINTVVV' A
#
# COMPACT_ATOMS: atom_id res chain seq x y z
N MET A 1 -21.38 -0.38 20.92
CA MET A 1 -20.11 -0.65 20.22
C MET A 1 -20.26 -2.02 19.57
N GLY A 2 -20.99 -2.08 18.45
CA GLY A 2 -21.37 -3.31 17.76
C GLY A 2 -21.30 -3.17 16.24
N ASP A 3 -20.45 -2.25 15.75
CA ASP A 3 -20.60 -1.68 14.40
C ASP A 3 -19.35 -1.96 13.55
N PHE A 4 -18.45 -2.84 14.01
CA PHE A 4 -17.37 -3.40 13.18
C PHE A 4 -17.81 -4.73 12.58
N TYR A 5 -18.90 -4.71 11.81
CA TYR A 5 -19.29 -5.82 10.96
C TYR A 5 -18.78 -5.54 9.54
N GLN A 6 -17.50 -5.84 9.30
CA GLN A 6 -16.92 -5.84 7.96
C GLN A 6 -17.18 -7.20 7.30
N ASN A 7 -18.35 -7.32 6.67
CA ASN A 7 -18.56 -8.32 5.63
C ASN A 7 -17.85 -7.85 4.37
N GLU A 8 -16.68 -8.41 4.09
CA GLU A 8 -16.25 -8.89 2.77
C GLU A 8 -14.84 -9.47 2.93
N VAL A 9 -14.46 -10.39 2.03
CA VAL A 9 -13.09 -10.93 1.97
C VAL A 9 -12.15 -9.76 1.69
N VAL A 10 -11.54 -9.20 2.72
CA VAL A 10 -10.37 -8.34 2.54
C VAL A 10 -9.33 -9.23 1.86
N SER A 11 -9.01 -8.95 0.61
CA SER A 11 -7.89 -9.62 -0.07
C SER A 11 -6.62 -9.15 0.63
N THR A 12 -6.21 -9.87 1.66
CA THR A 12 -4.98 -9.59 2.38
C THR A 12 -3.84 -9.92 1.42
N LEU A 13 -3.20 -8.91 0.84
CA LEU A 13 -1.90 -9.03 0.17
C LEU A 13 -0.79 -9.15 1.23
N HIS A 14 -1.00 -10.01 2.21
CA HIS A 14 -0.06 -10.25 3.29
C HIS A 14 0.67 -11.55 2.98
N ASP A 15 1.93 -11.43 2.62
CA ASP A 15 2.82 -12.57 2.47
C ASP A 15 3.72 -12.67 3.70
N PHE A 16 3.71 -13.81 4.40
CA PHE A 16 4.58 -14.08 5.55
C PHE A 16 5.98 -14.52 5.11
N GLY A 17 6.48 -14.00 3.99
CA GLY A 17 7.73 -14.40 3.36
C GLY A 17 7.64 -15.77 2.68
N THR A 18 6.45 -16.16 2.22
CA THR A 18 6.23 -17.40 1.46
C THR A 18 6.37 -17.21 -0.05
N MET A 19 6.44 -15.96 -0.52
CA MET A 19 6.66 -15.59 -1.92
C MET A 19 7.98 -14.85 -2.10
N GLU A 20 8.67 -15.14 -3.20
CA GLU A 20 9.83 -14.37 -3.65
C GLU A 20 9.39 -12.94 -4.04
N LEU A 21 10.21 -11.94 -3.67
CA LEU A 21 9.88 -10.53 -3.87
C LEU A 21 9.66 -10.20 -5.35
N GLU A 22 10.53 -10.68 -6.23
CA GLU A 22 10.47 -10.42 -7.67
C GLU A 22 9.17 -10.96 -8.28
N ARG A 23 8.69 -12.10 -7.76
CA ARG A 23 7.42 -12.67 -8.19
C ARG A 23 6.25 -11.79 -7.76
N LEU A 24 6.23 -11.36 -6.51
CA LEU A 24 5.18 -10.48 -5.98
C LEU A 24 5.13 -9.16 -6.75
N GLU A 25 6.27 -8.52 -6.98
CA GLU A 25 6.35 -7.27 -7.75
C GLU A 25 5.91 -7.46 -9.21
N GLY A 26 6.22 -8.62 -9.81
CA GLY A 26 5.76 -9.00 -11.14
C GLY A 26 4.24 -9.13 -11.23
N GLU A 27 3.62 -9.81 -10.26
CA GLU A 27 2.16 -9.96 -10.19
C GLU A 27 1.48 -8.58 -10.01
N LEU A 28 1.95 -7.76 -9.06
CA LEU A 28 1.41 -6.41 -8.83
C LEU A 28 1.55 -5.51 -10.07
N SER A 29 2.69 -5.56 -10.75
CA SER A 29 2.93 -4.81 -12.00
C SER A 29 2.06 -5.29 -13.17
N TRP A 30 1.60 -6.54 -13.15
CA TRP A 30 0.63 -7.03 -14.12
C TRP A 30 -0.78 -6.55 -13.78
N TYR A 31 -1.20 -6.68 -12.51
CA TYR A 31 -2.53 -6.25 -12.05
C TYR A 31 -2.80 -4.76 -12.27
N VAL A 32 -1.79 -3.92 -12.03
CA VAL A 32 -1.95 -2.45 -12.12
C VAL A 32 -2.34 -1.97 -13.52
N LYS A 33 -2.10 -2.77 -14.56
CA LYS A 33 -2.46 -2.46 -15.95
C LYS A 33 -3.96 -2.37 -16.15
N GLU A 34 -4.73 -3.18 -15.43
CA GLU A 34 -6.20 -3.22 -15.51
C GLU A 34 -6.86 -2.60 -14.28
N ARG A 35 -6.19 -2.64 -13.13
CA ARG A 35 -6.70 -2.15 -11.84
C ARG A 35 -5.66 -1.25 -11.18
N PRO A 36 -5.70 0.07 -11.43
CA PRO A 36 -4.81 1.02 -10.77
C PRO A 36 -4.87 0.88 -9.25
N MET A 37 -3.70 0.85 -8.60
CA MET A 37 -3.60 0.64 -7.16
C MET A 37 -3.24 1.94 -6.44
N ALA A 38 -3.93 2.20 -5.35
CA ALA A 38 -3.64 3.31 -4.45
C ALA A 38 -3.17 2.77 -3.09
N LEU A 39 -2.14 3.40 -2.54
CA LEU A 39 -1.69 3.17 -1.17
C LEU A 39 -2.26 4.28 -0.28
N VAL A 40 -3.04 3.89 0.73
CA VAL A 40 -3.46 4.80 1.79
C VAL A 40 -2.39 4.75 2.89
N LEU A 41 -1.83 5.90 3.24
CA LEU A 41 -0.81 6.06 4.28
C LEU A 41 -1.40 6.90 5.42
N PRO A 42 -2.07 6.27 6.40
CA PRO A 42 -2.68 6.98 7.52
C PRO A 42 -1.59 7.71 8.32
N SER A 43 -1.83 8.98 8.61
CA SER A 43 -0.92 9.80 9.44
C SER A 43 -1.69 10.81 10.29
N LEU A 44 -1.06 11.24 11.39
CA LEU A 44 -1.51 12.36 12.18
C LEU A 44 -1.12 13.68 11.50
N PHE A 45 -1.90 14.74 11.72
CA PHE A 45 -1.57 16.06 11.20
C PHE A 45 -0.17 16.54 11.60
N SER A 46 0.29 16.22 12.80
CA SER A 46 1.64 16.54 13.27
C SER A 46 2.74 15.82 12.49
N GLU A 47 2.45 14.63 11.95
CA GLU A 47 3.41 13.83 11.19
C GLU A 47 3.62 14.38 9.77
N LEU A 48 2.65 15.12 9.23
CA LEU A 48 2.78 15.83 7.95
C LEU A 48 3.96 16.83 7.95
N GLN A 49 4.31 17.35 9.14
CA GLN A 49 5.42 18.29 9.31
C GLN A 49 6.76 17.57 9.61
N GLY A 50 6.72 16.27 9.90
CA GLY A 50 7.88 15.48 10.26
C GLY A 50 8.66 14.96 9.05
N GLU A 51 9.98 14.82 9.19
CA GLU A 51 10.81 14.26 8.11
C GLU A 51 10.50 12.80 7.79
N ALA A 52 9.97 12.05 8.75
CA ALA A 52 9.70 10.61 8.59
C ALA A 52 8.74 10.34 7.43
N LEU A 53 7.62 11.07 7.36
CA LEU A 53 6.64 10.90 6.30
C LEU A 53 7.24 11.22 4.93
N LYS A 54 8.03 12.29 4.84
CA LYS A 54 8.74 12.65 3.61
C LYS A 54 9.67 11.53 3.14
N ARG A 55 10.41 10.91 4.06
CA ARG A 55 11.29 9.77 3.75
C ARG A 55 10.50 8.56 3.28
N ILE A 56 9.38 8.23 3.95
CA ILE A 56 8.49 7.13 3.54
C ILE A 56 7.99 7.35 2.11
N VAL A 57 7.49 8.55 1.79
CA VAL A 57 7.02 8.85 0.43
C VAL A 57 8.16 8.77 -0.59
N GLU A 58 9.38 9.16 -0.23
CA GLU A 58 10.54 9.06 -1.13
C GLU A 58 10.88 7.59 -1.43
N GLU A 59 10.92 6.72 -0.44
CA GLU A 59 11.15 5.28 -0.62
C GLU A 59 10.05 4.64 -1.48
N LEU A 60 8.79 5.06 -1.28
CA LEU A 60 7.64 4.55 -2.04
C LEU A 60 7.69 4.90 -3.53
N LYS A 61 8.47 5.91 -3.97
CA LYS A 61 8.64 6.21 -5.40
C LYS A 61 9.28 5.06 -6.18
N GLY A 62 9.97 4.14 -5.51
CA GLY A 62 10.51 2.92 -6.14
C GLY A 62 9.43 1.92 -6.55
N ALA A 63 8.27 1.94 -5.89
CA ALA A 63 7.18 0.99 -6.10
C ALA A 63 6.36 1.33 -7.35
N LYS A 64 6.80 0.84 -8.51
CA LYS A 64 6.22 1.15 -9.84
C LYS A 64 4.76 0.69 -10.03
N TYR A 65 4.28 -0.18 -9.15
CA TYR A 65 2.92 -0.71 -9.16
C TYR A 65 1.94 0.13 -8.32
N ILE A 66 2.39 1.21 -7.67
CA ILE A 66 1.53 2.14 -6.94
C ILE A 66 1.28 3.38 -7.81
N ASN A 67 0.04 3.62 -8.21
CA ASN A 67 -0.32 4.80 -9.02
C ASN A 67 -0.48 6.06 -8.18
N THR A 68 -0.94 5.92 -6.94
CA THR A 68 -1.30 7.05 -6.09
C THR A 68 -1.04 6.71 -4.64
N VAL A 69 -0.41 7.64 -3.93
CA VAL A 69 -0.29 7.60 -2.47
C VAL A 69 -1.25 8.65 -1.91
N VAL A 70 -2.18 8.22 -1.06
CA VAL A 70 -3.13 9.08 -0.36
C VAL A 70 -2.67 9.16 1.09
N VAL A 71 -2.35 10.37 1.54
CA VAL A 71 -1.86 10.69 2.90
C VAL A 71 -2.98 11.33 3.70
#